data_AF-A0A2U8X8K4-F1
#
_entry.id   AF-A0A2U8X8K4-F1
#
_cell.length_a   1.000
_cell.length_b   1.000
_cell.length_c   1.000
_cell.angle_alpha   90.00
_cell.angle_beta   90.00
_cell.angle_gamma   90.00
#
_symmetry.space_group_name_H-M   'P 1'
#
loop_
_entity.id
_entity.type
_entity.pdbx_description
1 polymer ?
#
loop_
_entity_poly.entity_id
_entity_poly.type
_entity_poly.pdbx_seq_one_letter_code
_entity_poly.pdbx_strand_id
1 'polypeptide(L)'
;MTDAQDEGAVEGGAARRTCTLDILLAARSRCAVIYRRGPSKQTCLIRWDRATDTFEVGQWFNGRVYPERSALAPDGEHLLTFMGSFRPPFRTWTALSRPPYFTALALWPKGDTWGGGGAFLSERTFALAHGSSPAPLAPGFALPEGFTLLPPGPATDERFARATSRLPHEWRMVDGSGTPSAPWASTCDGPSGLALRAWWEADDPHRPWRGERRIELIQGDRRAALPGVGWAGFDVTGDLLLARGGTLLRCMADDLAASRGGSDVVVRSHLLADFTDLRFRPLAAPYASSVTDAPGTGCFVPALDRVTKSDRQARQRARRLLAPRANSRDG
;
A
#
# COMPACT_ATOMS: atom_id res chain seq x y z
N MET A 1 26.27 22.83 48.32
CA MET A 1 25.05 23.50 48.80
C MET A 1 24.98 24.77 47.99
N THR A 2 24.39 24.80 46.79
CA THR A 2 23.07 24.32 46.32
C THR A 2 23.19 23.81 44.86
N ASP A 3 22.55 22.67 44.56
CA ASP A 3 21.42 22.46 43.61
C ASP A 3 21.65 22.95 42.18
N ALA A 4 21.85 22.05 41.20
CA ALA A 4 20.85 21.21 40.51
C ALA A 4 20.17 21.95 39.35
N GLN A 5 20.42 21.46 38.13
CA GLN A 5 19.45 21.20 37.04
C GLN A 5 20.21 21.06 35.71
N ASP A 6 20.65 19.84 35.43
CA ASP A 6 20.81 19.31 34.07
C ASP A 6 20.18 17.91 34.08
N GLU A 7 19.73 17.46 32.91
CA GLU A 7 19.01 16.21 32.59
C GLU A 7 17.47 16.26 32.60
N GLY A 8 16.90 16.13 31.40
CA GLY A 8 15.47 15.86 31.22
C GLY A 8 14.82 16.36 29.92
N ALA A 9 15.59 16.65 28.86
CA ALA A 9 14.98 16.92 27.55
C ALA A 9 14.47 15.60 26.94
N VAL A 10 13.16 15.41 27.00
CA VAL A 10 12.42 14.32 26.38
C VAL A 10 12.65 14.32 24.87
N GLU A 11 13.44 13.37 24.37
CA GLU A 11 13.57 13.10 22.94
C GLU A 11 12.26 12.48 22.39
N GLY A 12 11.36 13.35 21.93
CA GLY A 12 10.18 12.98 21.14
C GLY A 12 10.50 12.64 19.68
N GLY A 13 11.54 11.83 19.43
CA GLY A 13 11.86 11.34 18.10
C GLY A 13 10.94 10.18 17.73
N ALA A 14 9.87 10.43 16.96
CA ALA A 14 9.04 9.36 16.40
C ALA A 14 9.92 8.38 15.62
N ALA A 15 10.11 7.17 16.15
CA ALA A 15 10.90 6.12 15.52
C ALA A 15 10.38 5.89 14.09
N ARG A 16 11.21 6.24 13.10
CA ARG A 16 10.86 6.15 11.68
C ARG A 16 10.53 4.69 11.33
N ARG A 17 9.27 4.41 11.04
CA ARG A 17 8.80 3.06 10.71
C ARG A 17 9.60 2.48 9.55
N THR A 18 10.34 1.40 9.81
CA THR A 18 11.16 0.70 8.81
C THR A 18 10.32 -0.22 7.93
N CYS A 19 9.12 -0.57 8.40
CA CYS A 19 8.13 -1.42 7.77
C CYS A 19 6.74 -0.77 7.83
N THR A 20 6.02 -0.74 6.70
CA THR A 20 4.62 -0.29 6.63
C THR A 20 3.79 -1.34 5.90
N LEU A 21 2.51 -1.45 6.27
CA LEU A 21 1.53 -2.27 5.57
C LEU A 21 0.44 -1.36 5.00
N ASP A 22 0.10 -1.57 3.74
CA ASP A 22 -1.15 -1.11 3.15
C ASP A 22 -1.92 -2.36 2.69
N ILE A 23 -3.25 -2.38 2.87
CA ILE A 23 -4.05 -3.59 2.67
C ILE A 23 -5.23 -3.27 1.77
N LEU A 24 -5.52 -4.17 0.83
CA LEU A 24 -6.75 -4.18 0.04
C LEU A 24 -7.57 -5.40 0.44
N LEU A 25 -8.84 -5.18 0.76
CA LEU A 25 -9.80 -6.22 1.09
C LEU A 25 -10.62 -6.56 -0.16
N ALA A 26 -10.86 -7.84 -0.43
CA ALA A 26 -11.77 -8.23 -1.50
C ALA A 26 -13.21 -7.94 -1.07
N ALA A 27 -13.98 -7.39 -2.00
CA ALA A 27 -15.34 -6.93 -1.75
C ALA A 27 -16.34 -8.05 -1.44
N ARG A 28 -16.16 -9.21 -2.08
CA ARG A 28 -17.09 -10.35 -2.04
C ARG A 28 -16.42 -11.66 -1.64
N SER A 29 -15.20 -11.60 -1.10
CA SER A 29 -14.52 -12.79 -0.58
C SER A 29 -13.74 -12.48 0.68
N ARG A 30 -13.30 -13.54 1.36
CA ARG A 30 -12.44 -13.43 2.55
C ARG A 30 -10.97 -13.17 2.18
N CYS A 31 -10.62 -13.10 0.90
CA CYS A 31 -9.29 -12.75 0.46
C CYS A 31 -8.96 -11.27 0.76
N ALA A 32 -7.72 -11.02 1.10
CA ALA A 32 -7.11 -9.70 1.14
C ALA A 32 -5.67 -9.78 0.60
N VAL A 33 -5.12 -8.64 0.20
CA VAL A 33 -3.70 -8.52 -0.13
C VAL A 33 -3.04 -7.46 0.72
N ILE A 34 -1.85 -7.78 1.23
CA ILE A 34 -1.04 -6.91 2.07
C ILE A 34 0.21 -6.50 1.28
N TYR A 35 0.39 -5.21 1.11
CA TYR A 35 1.62 -4.61 0.62
C TYR A 35 2.54 -4.32 1.81
N ARG A 36 3.46 -5.24 2.08
CA ARG A 36 4.48 -5.04 3.10
C ARG A 36 5.66 -4.31 2.49
N ARG A 37 5.85 -3.04 2.84
CA ARG A 37 6.95 -2.20 2.34
C ARG A 37 8.02 -2.01 3.41
N GLY A 38 9.28 -2.27 3.06
CA GLY A 38 10.43 -2.08 3.93
C GLY A 38 11.53 -3.13 3.72
N PRO A 39 12.79 -2.87 4.06
CA PRO A 39 13.41 -1.55 4.03
C PRO A 39 13.23 -0.86 2.65
N SER A 40 13.44 0.46 2.59
CA SER A 40 13.08 1.35 1.46
C SER A 40 13.11 0.72 0.05
N LYS A 41 11.99 0.87 -0.68
CA LYS A 41 11.75 0.39 -2.08
C LYS A 41 11.62 -1.13 -2.24
N GLN A 42 11.61 -1.90 -1.17
CA GLN A 42 11.26 -3.31 -1.22
C GLN A 42 9.81 -3.48 -0.79
N THR A 43 8.96 -3.98 -1.67
CA THR A 43 7.57 -4.32 -1.36
C THR A 43 7.35 -5.80 -1.59
N CYS A 44 6.86 -6.49 -0.57
CA CYS A 44 6.37 -7.86 -0.65
C CYS A 44 4.84 -7.84 -0.77
N LEU A 45 4.30 -8.65 -1.67
CA LEU A 45 2.87 -8.91 -1.74
C LEU A 45 2.58 -10.19 -0.95
N ILE A 46 1.59 -10.13 -0.06
CA ILE A 46 1.18 -11.25 0.79
C ILE A 46 -0.32 -11.45 0.58
N ARG A 47 -0.75 -12.67 0.30
CA ARG A 47 -2.18 -13.03 0.28
C ARG A 47 -2.59 -13.39 1.70
N TRP A 48 -3.75 -12.90 2.11
CA TRP A 48 -4.34 -13.17 3.41
C TRP A 48 -5.73 -13.77 3.24
N ASP A 49 -5.93 -14.96 3.78
CA ASP A 49 -7.25 -15.54 3.95
C ASP A 49 -7.80 -15.13 5.33
N ARG A 50 -8.80 -14.24 5.33
CA ARG A 50 -9.44 -13.73 6.56
C ARG A 50 -10.36 -14.74 7.24
N ALA A 51 -10.72 -15.85 6.58
CA ALA A 51 -11.56 -16.88 7.20
C ALA A 51 -10.77 -17.69 8.24
N THR A 52 -9.49 -17.94 7.97
CA THR A 52 -8.61 -18.74 8.82
C THR A 52 -7.41 -17.97 9.36
N ASP A 53 -7.28 -16.69 9.01
CA ASP A 53 -6.10 -15.86 9.27
C ASP A 53 -4.78 -16.52 8.83
N THR A 54 -4.80 -17.12 7.62
CA THR A 54 -3.60 -17.70 7.02
C THR A 54 -2.99 -16.72 6.03
N PHE A 55 -1.65 -16.73 5.97
CA PHE A 55 -0.88 -15.76 5.19
C PHE A 55 0.08 -16.47 4.24
N GLU A 56 -0.04 -16.19 2.95
CA GLU A 56 0.86 -16.68 1.92
C GLU A 56 1.81 -15.56 1.48
N VAL A 57 3.08 -15.68 1.85
CA VAL A 57 4.13 -14.71 1.48
C VAL A 57 4.51 -14.91 0.03
N GLY A 58 4.28 -13.90 -0.80
CA GLY A 58 4.52 -13.97 -2.23
C GLY A 58 5.72 -13.16 -2.72
N GLN A 59 5.53 -12.56 -3.90
CA GLN A 59 6.61 -11.98 -4.67
C GLN A 59 7.09 -10.66 -4.09
N TRP A 60 8.38 -10.43 -4.23
CA TRP A 60 9.02 -9.16 -3.91
C TRP A 60 9.25 -8.33 -5.17
N PHE A 61 9.01 -7.04 -5.04
CA PHE A 61 9.34 -6.04 -6.04
C PHE A 61 10.30 -5.00 -5.48
N ASN A 62 11.37 -4.72 -6.22
CA ASN A 62 12.30 -3.64 -5.89
C ASN A 62 12.00 -2.39 -6.75
N GLY A 63 11.21 -1.49 -6.19
CA GLY A 63 10.76 -0.28 -6.87
C GLY A 63 9.74 0.48 -6.03
N ARG A 64 8.90 1.28 -6.69
CA ARG A 64 7.75 1.91 -6.07
C ARG A 64 6.50 1.13 -6.45
N VAL A 65 5.70 0.80 -5.44
CA VAL A 65 4.33 0.33 -5.58
C VAL A 65 3.43 1.42 -5.01
N TYR A 66 2.25 1.61 -5.61
CA TYR A 66 1.24 2.57 -5.19
C TYR A 66 -0.04 1.81 -4.77
N PRO A 67 -0.10 1.28 -3.53
CA PRO A 67 -1.29 0.59 -3.03
C PRO A 67 -2.57 1.43 -3.16
N GLU A 68 -2.47 2.74 -2.98
CA GLU A 68 -3.57 3.71 -3.09
C GLU A 68 -4.14 3.87 -4.51
N ARG A 69 -3.45 3.33 -5.53
CA ARG A 69 -3.91 3.29 -6.92
C ARG A 69 -4.15 1.86 -7.40
N SER A 70 -4.16 0.92 -6.48
CA SER A 70 -4.30 -0.50 -6.78
C SER A 70 -5.70 -0.99 -6.38
N ALA A 71 -6.20 -2.01 -7.07
CA ALA A 71 -7.52 -2.56 -6.81
C ALA A 71 -7.45 -4.09 -6.84
N LEU A 72 -8.07 -4.72 -5.84
CA LEU A 72 -8.26 -6.16 -5.78
C LEU A 72 -9.63 -6.48 -6.38
N ALA A 73 -9.72 -7.49 -7.23
CA ALA A 73 -10.98 -7.93 -7.80
C ALA A 73 -11.96 -8.36 -6.68
N PRO A 74 -13.28 -8.24 -6.87
CA PRO A 74 -14.26 -8.58 -5.83
C PRO A 74 -14.12 -10.00 -5.26
N ASP A 75 -13.70 -10.96 -6.07
CA ASP A 75 -13.43 -12.35 -5.68
C ASP A 75 -12.06 -12.55 -4.99
N GLY A 76 -11.14 -11.60 -5.13
CA GLY A 76 -9.79 -11.67 -4.60
C GLY A 76 -8.78 -12.41 -5.49
N GLU A 77 -9.16 -12.81 -6.70
CA GLU A 77 -8.33 -13.66 -7.57
C GLU A 77 -7.39 -12.86 -8.48
N HIS A 78 -7.72 -11.60 -8.75
CA HIS A 78 -6.95 -10.72 -9.63
C HIS A 78 -6.66 -9.37 -9.00
N LEU A 79 -5.50 -8.81 -9.32
CA LEU A 79 -5.00 -7.58 -8.75
C LEU A 79 -4.56 -6.63 -9.86
N LEU A 80 -5.05 -5.40 -9.83
CA LEU A 80 -4.49 -4.29 -10.58
C LEU A 80 -3.53 -3.54 -9.65
N THR A 81 -2.26 -3.48 -10.02
CA THR A 81 -1.24 -2.75 -9.25
C THR A 81 -0.53 -1.72 -10.12
N PHE A 82 -0.51 -0.47 -9.67
CA PHE A 82 0.36 0.55 -10.25
C PHE A 82 1.74 0.53 -9.59
N MET A 83 2.78 0.44 -10.40
CA MET A 83 4.16 0.29 -9.92
C MET A 83 5.17 0.92 -10.88
N GLY A 84 6.40 1.09 -10.41
CA GLY A 84 7.49 1.65 -11.20
C GLY A 84 8.88 1.29 -10.70
N SER A 85 9.74 0.86 -11.63
CA SER A 85 11.18 0.75 -11.43
C SER A 85 11.91 2.07 -11.72
N PHE A 86 11.24 2.99 -12.43
CA PHE A 86 11.78 4.23 -13.00
C PHE A 86 12.96 4.02 -13.95
N ARG A 87 13.06 2.82 -14.53
CA ARG A 87 14.05 2.44 -15.54
C ARG A 87 13.36 2.03 -16.84
N PRO A 88 14.03 2.14 -18.00
CA PRO A 88 13.55 1.55 -19.24
C PRO A 88 13.23 0.04 -19.08
N PRO A 89 12.33 -0.53 -19.90
CA PRO A 89 11.64 0.11 -21.02
C PRO A 89 10.42 0.95 -20.59
N PHE A 90 9.74 0.62 -19.48
CA PHE A 90 8.43 1.20 -19.15
C PHE A 90 8.45 2.34 -18.13
N ARG A 91 9.47 2.43 -17.27
CA ARG A 91 9.57 3.31 -16.09
C ARG A 91 8.48 3.08 -15.03
N THR A 92 7.21 3.24 -15.39
CA THR A 92 6.01 2.99 -14.58
C THR A 92 4.95 2.27 -15.42
N TRP A 93 4.12 1.45 -14.79
CA TRP A 93 3.09 0.67 -15.47
C TRP A 93 1.98 0.24 -14.49
N THR A 94 0.82 -0.11 -15.05
CA THR A 94 -0.20 -0.90 -14.35
C THR A 94 -0.07 -2.35 -14.79
N ALA A 95 -0.04 -3.26 -13.83
CA ALA A 95 -0.06 -4.70 -14.08
C ALA A 95 -1.36 -5.30 -13.57
N LEU A 96 -1.97 -6.16 -14.37
CA LEU A 96 -2.96 -7.15 -13.93
C LEU A 96 -2.19 -8.42 -13.52
N SER A 97 -2.35 -8.91 -12.30
CA SER A 97 -1.68 -10.13 -11.82
C SER A 97 -2.61 -10.98 -10.97
N ARG A 98 -2.12 -12.15 -10.50
CA ARG A 98 -2.79 -12.95 -9.46
C ARG A 98 -2.03 -12.82 -8.15
N PRO A 99 -2.68 -12.46 -7.03
CA PRO A 99 -2.05 -12.54 -5.72
C PRO A 99 -1.52 -13.96 -5.41
N PRO A 100 -0.41 -14.09 -4.67
CA PRO A 100 0.42 -13.03 -4.10
C PRO A 100 1.59 -12.61 -5.01
N TYR A 101 1.39 -12.57 -6.33
CA TYR A 101 2.45 -12.23 -7.30
C TYR A 101 2.24 -10.87 -7.98
N PHE A 102 3.34 -10.21 -8.33
CA PHE A 102 3.39 -9.02 -9.19
C PHE A 102 3.60 -9.36 -10.67
N THR A 103 3.95 -10.61 -10.99
CA THR A 103 4.11 -11.07 -12.37
C THR A 103 2.84 -10.82 -13.16
N ALA A 104 2.96 -10.00 -14.21
CA ALA A 104 1.84 -9.52 -14.98
C ALA A 104 1.25 -10.64 -15.85
N LEU A 105 -0.07 -10.76 -15.85
CA LEU A 105 -0.87 -11.39 -16.90
C LEU A 105 -1.09 -10.43 -18.07
N ALA A 106 -1.23 -9.13 -17.78
CA ALA A 106 -1.29 -8.03 -18.73
C ALA A 106 -0.63 -6.78 -18.13
N LEU A 107 -0.04 -5.95 -18.99
CA LEU A 107 0.75 -4.79 -18.56
C LEU A 107 0.50 -3.59 -19.48
N TRP A 108 0.23 -2.44 -18.87
CA TRP A 108 0.03 -1.16 -19.56
C TRP A 108 1.12 -0.16 -19.12
N PRO A 109 2.07 0.17 -20.00
CA PRO A 109 3.08 1.20 -19.71
C PRO A 109 2.43 2.57 -19.49
N LYS A 110 2.95 3.34 -18.52
CA LYS A 110 2.53 4.72 -18.29
C LYS A 110 3.67 5.73 -18.51
N GLY A 111 4.89 5.40 -18.10
CA GLY A 111 6.07 6.26 -18.27
C GLY A 111 6.21 7.40 -17.25
N ASP A 112 5.10 7.84 -16.63
CA ASP A 112 5.03 8.89 -15.61
C ASP A 112 4.19 8.47 -14.38
N THR A 113 3.91 9.40 -13.46
CA THR A 113 3.10 9.16 -12.25
C THR A 113 1.83 10.01 -12.19
N TRP A 114 1.38 10.56 -13.31
CA TRP A 114 0.10 11.28 -13.46
C TRP A 114 -0.97 10.25 -13.83
N GLY A 115 -1.86 9.89 -12.90
CA GLY A 115 -2.72 8.71 -13.04
C GLY A 115 -2.00 7.39 -12.79
N GLY A 116 -2.38 6.36 -13.53
CA GLY A 116 -1.95 4.98 -13.30
C GLY A 116 -2.84 4.27 -12.27
N GLY A 117 -2.87 2.94 -12.38
CA GLY A 117 -3.78 2.11 -11.58
C GLY A 117 -5.10 1.84 -12.28
N GLY A 118 -6.12 1.51 -11.51
CA GLY A 118 -7.45 1.20 -12.03
C GLY A 118 -8.39 0.69 -10.94
N ALA A 119 -9.60 0.34 -11.37
CA ALA A 119 -10.64 -0.23 -10.50
C ALA A 119 -11.35 -1.38 -11.21
N PHE A 120 -11.78 -2.37 -10.43
CA PHE A 120 -12.62 -3.46 -10.89
C PHE A 120 -14.10 -3.09 -10.76
N LEU A 121 -14.87 -3.35 -11.82
CA LEU A 121 -16.33 -3.24 -11.81
C LEU A 121 -16.99 -4.61 -11.61
N SER A 122 -16.28 -5.67 -12.01
CA SER A 122 -16.57 -7.07 -11.69
C SER A 122 -15.24 -7.83 -11.57
N GLU A 123 -15.30 -9.14 -11.32
CA GLU A 123 -14.16 -10.05 -11.25
C GLU A 123 -13.26 -9.97 -12.49
N ARG A 124 -13.83 -9.64 -13.65
CA ARG A 124 -13.13 -9.64 -14.95
C ARG A 124 -13.31 -8.37 -15.77
N THR A 125 -14.11 -7.41 -15.30
CA THR A 125 -14.29 -6.11 -15.97
C THR A 125 -13.62 -5.03 -15.16
N PHE A 126 -12.75 -4.24 -15.79
CA PHE A 126 -12.01 -3.18 -15.11
C PHE A 126 -11.77 -1.96 -16.00
N ALA A 127 -11.40 -0.86 -15.36
CA ALA A 127 -11.07 0.41 -15.98
C ALA A 127 -9.67 0.86 -15.51
N LEU A 128 -8.87 1.43 -16.42
CA LEU A 128 -7.55 1.97 -16.11
C LEU A 128 -7.63 3.47 -15.84
N ALA A 129 -6.94 3.93 -14.80
CA ALA A 129 -6.83 5.36 -14.50
C ALA A 129 -5.67 6.03 -15.29
N HIS A 130 -5.55 5.74 -16.58
CA HIS A 130 -4.42 6.20 -17.43
C HIS A 130 -4.69 7.51 -18.17
N GLY A 131 -5.85 8.14 -17.93
CA GLY A 131 -6.32 9.33 -18.62
C GLY A 131 -7.28 9.01 -19.76
N SER A 132 -7.54 9.99 -20.63
CA SER A 132 -8.59 9.93 -21.65
C SER A 132 -8.18 9.23 -22.95
N SER A 133 -6.91 8.86 -23.10
CA SER A 133 -6.41 8.17 -24.30
C SER A 133 -6.32 6.66 -24.04
N PRO A 134 -6.58 5.80 -25.05
CA PRO A 134 -6.37 4.37 -24.92
C PRO A 134 -4.93 4.07 -24.52
N ALA A 135 -4.75 3.30 -23.45
CA ALA A 135 -3.43 2.82 -23.05
C ALA A 135 -3.12 1.52 -23.82
N PRO A 136 -2.10 1.49 -24.70
CA PRO A 136 -1.73 0.27 -25.38
C PRO A 136 -1.14 -0.73 -24.38
N LEU A 137 -1.38 -2.02 -24.62
CA LEU A 137 -0.66 -3.09 -23.94
C LEU A 137 0.82 -3.03 -24.30
N ALA A 138 1.68 -3.41 -23.35
CA ALA A 138 3.09 -3.58 -23.62
C ALA A 138 3.33 -4.68 -24.68
N PRO A 139 4.37 -4.56 -25.52
CA PRO A 139 4.72 -5.59 -26.47
C PRO A 139 4.84 -6.97 -25.82
N GLY A 140 4.22 -7.99 -26.42
CA GLY A 140 4.20 -9.36 -25.92
C GLY A 140 3.07 -9.68 -24.92
N PHE A 141 2.28 -8.70 -24.51
CA PHE A 141 1.09 -8.92 -23.69
C PHE A 141 -0.20 -8.90 -24.49
N ALA A 142 -1.13 -9.75 -24.09
CA ALA A 142 -2.53 -9.73 -24.51
C ALA A 142 -3.42 -9.59 -23.26
N LEU A 143 -4.63 -9.07 -23.45
CA LEU A 143 -5.63 -9.13 -22.40
C LEU A 143 -6.03 -10.61 -22.20
N PRO A 144 -6.03 -11.15 -20.97
CA PRO A 144 -6.38 -12.55 -20.76
C PRO A 144 -7.82 -12.85 -21.18
N GLU A 145 -8.08 -14.09 -21.58
CA GLU A 145 -9.41 -14.51 -22.02
C GLU A 145 -10.50 -14.25 -20.96
N GLY A 146 -11.64 -13.74 -21.42
CA GLY A 146 -12.78 -13.40 -20.58
C GLY A 146 -12.61 -12.12 -19.75
N PHE A 147 -11.51 -11.38 -19.90
CA PHE A 147 -11.38 -10.05 -19.33
C PHE A 147 -11.89 -8.97 -20.29
N THR A 148 -12.48 -7.94 -19.69
CA THR A 148 -12.97 -6.75 -20.39
C THR A 148 -12.31 -5.52 -19.80
N LEU A 149 -11.50 -4.83 -20.62
CA LEU A 149 -11.02 -3.49 -20.33
C LEU A 149 -12.03 -2.48 -20.88
N LEU A 150 -12.61 -1.66 -20.00
CA LEU A 150 -13.50 -0.58 -20.43
C LEU A 150 -12.70 0.49 -21.20
N PRO A 151 -13.32 1.11 -22.23
CA PRO A 151 -12.69 2.20 -22.96
C PRO A 151 -12.46 3.42 -22.05
N PRO A 152 -11.49 4.29 -22.40
CA PRO A 152 -11.34 5.58 -21.74
C PRO A 152 -12.63 6.40 -21.80
N GLY A 153 -12.98 7.05 -20.70
CA GLY A 153 -14.11 7.96 -20.61
C GLY A 153 -14.16 8.69 -19.25
N PRO A 154 -15.25 9.40 -18.95
CA PRO A 154 -15.45 10.00 -17.62
C PRO A 154 -15.34 8.96 -16.50
N ALA A 155 -15.61 7.68 -16.84
CA ALA A 155 -15.46 6.51 -15.98
C ALA A 155 -14.00 6.12 -15.63
N THR A 156 -13.02 6.56 -16.41
CA THR A 156 -11.59 6.25 -16.23
C THR A 156 -10.78 7.46 -15.78
N ASP A 157 -11.41 8.63 -15.76
CA ASP A 157 -10.83 9.86 -15.22
C ASP A 157 -10.61 9.66 -13.72
N GLU A 158 -9.52 10.16 -13.12
CA GLU A 158 -9.18 9.91 -11.70
C GLU A 158 -10.33 10.24 -10.72
N ARG A 159 -11.30 11.05 -11.15
CA ARG A 159 -12.55 11.38 -10.44
C ARG A 159 -13.54 10.21 -10.33
N PHE A 160 -13.52 9.23 -11.23
CA PHE A 160 -14.40 8.07 -11.22
C PHE A 160 -13.80 6.84 -10.54
N ALA A 161 -12.47 6.70 -10.55
CA ALA A 161 -11.76 5.80 -9.62
C ALA A 161 -12.05 6.19 -8.15
N ARG A 162 -12.27 7.48 -7.88
CA ARG A 162 -12.73 7.99 -6.57
C ARG A 162 -14.21 7.69 -6.27
N ALA A 163 -15.05 7.51 -7.29
CA ALA A 163 -16.51 7.41 -7.17
C ALA A 163 -17.08 5.98 -7.24
N THR A 164 -16.30 5.01 -7.76
CA THR A 164 -16.71 3.59 -7.85
C THR A 164 -16.50 2.80 -6.56
N SER A 165 -15.94 3.45 -5.52
CA SER A 165 -15.87 3.00 -4.11
C SER A 165 -17.25 2.99 -3.43
N ARG A 166 -18.24 2.30 -4.03
CA ARG A 166 -19.56 2.07 -3.41
C ARG A 166 -19.59 0.84 -2.51
N LEU A 167 -18.45 0.18 -2.34
CA LEU A 167 -18.34 -0.95 -1.43
C LEU A 167 -18.28 -0.43 0.01
N PRO A 168 -19.09 -1.00 0.93
CA PRO A 168 -18.90 -0.76 2.35
C PRO A 168 -17.46 -1.12 2.72
N HIS A 169 -16.84 -0.31 3.58
CA HIS A 169 -15.47 -0.49 4.07
C HIS A 169 -14.31 -0.10 3.12
N GLU A 170 -14.59 0.49 1.96
CA GLU A 170 -13.55 1.13 1.14
C GLU A 170 -13.27 2.59 1.53
N TRP A 171 -12.01 2.99 1.39
CA TRP A 171 -11.57 4.36 1.67
C TRP A 171 -11.98 5.32 0.55
N ARG A 172 -12.78 6.33 0.90
CA ARG A 172 -13.27 7.38 0.00
C ARG A 172 -12.59 8.69 0.29
N MET A 173 -12.09 9.37 -0.74
CA MET A 173 -11.55 10.72 -0.60
C MET A 173 -12.68 11.71 -0.28
N VAL A 174 -12.46 12.58 0.70
CA VAL A 174 -13.37 13.67 1.07
C VAL A 174 -12.59 14.99 1.11
N ASP A 175 -13.26 16.07 0.70
CA ASP A 175 -12.70 17.42 0.76
C ASP A 175 -12.45 17.81 2.23
N GLY A 176 -11.24 18.30 2.53
CA GLY A 176 -10.86 18.70 3.88
C GLY A 176 -11.53 20.02 4.26
N SER A 177 -12.75 19.97 4.79
CA SER A 177 -13.46 21.17 5.26
C SER A 177 -12.91 21.69 6.60
N GLY A 178 -11.69 22.26 6.64
CA GLY A 178 -11.41 23.24 7.71
C GLY A 178 -9.99 23.49 8.23
N THR A 179 -8.91 22.90 7.73
CA THR A 179 -7.55 23.35 8.11
C THR A 179 -6.60 23.45 6.91
N PRO A 180 -5.80 24.54 6.80
CA PRO A 180 -4.82 24.70 5.72
C PRO A 180 -3.75 23.60 5.64
N SER A 181 -3.60 22.80 6.69
CA SER A 181 -2.58 21.74 6.80
C SER A 181 -3.02 20.36 6.31
N ALA A 182 -4.32 20.12 6.07
CA ALA A 182 -4.84 18.82 5.62
C ALA A 182 -5.97 18.98 4.57
N PRO A 183 -5.64 19.45 3.34
CA PRO A 183 -6.63 19.75 2.31
C PRO A 183 -7.38 18.51 1.79
N TRP A 184 -6.92 17.32 2.13
CA TRP A 184 -7.52 16.05 1.70
C TRP A 184 -7.53 15.05 2.84
N ALA A 185 -8.68 14.43 3.05
CA ALA A 185 -8.86 13.30 3.95
C ALA A 185 -9.51 12.15 3.19
N SER A 186 -9.50 10.97 3.81
CA SER A 186 -10.27 9.84 3.37
C SER A 186 -11.14 9.34 4.51
N THR A 187 -12.32 8.81 4.19
CA THR A 187 -13.20 8.16 5.15
C THR A 187 -13.52 6.74 4.75
N CYS A 188 -13.76 5.88 5.72
CA CYS A 188 -14.19 4.50 5.50
C CYS A 188 -15.34 4.23 6.47
N ASP A 189 -16.53 3.95 5.94
CA ASP A 189 -17.69 3.65 6.77
C ASP A 189 -17.59 2.24 7.36
N GLY A 190 -17.94 2.13 8.63
CA GLY A 190 -17.93 0.90 9.41
C GLY A 190 -19.33 0.46 9.84
N PRO A 191 -19.40 -0.67 10.56
CA PRO A 191 -20.66 -1.14 11.14
C PRO A 191 -21.18 -0.18 12.22
N SER A 192 -22.49 -0.23 12.48
CA SER A 192 -23.11 0.40 13.66
C SER A 192 -22.80 1.89 13.85
N GLY A 193 -22.68 2.65 12.75
CA GLY A 193 -22.40 4.09 12.78
C GLY A 193 -20.93 4.43 13.12
N LEU A 194 -20.04 3.45 13.13
CA LEU A 194 -18.61 3.67 13.18
C LEU A 194 -18.10 4.14 11.82
N ALA A 195 -17.04 4.94 11.84
CA ALA A 195 -16.28 5.25 10.64
C ALA A 195 -14.81 5.46 10.98
N LEU A 196 -13.95 5.40 9.97
CA LEU A 196 -12.56 5.80 10.07
C LEU A 196 -12.36 7.07 9.24
N ARG A 197 -11.48 7.95 9.71
CA ARG A 197 -10.97 9.06 8.92
C ARG A 197 -9.45 9.05 8.93
N ALA A 198 -8.85 9.22 7.75
CA ALA A 198 -7.42 9.27 7.56
C ALA A 198 -7.03 10.55 6.85
N TRP A 199 -5.90 11.14 7.22
CA TRP A 199 -5.32 12.28 6.52
C TRP A 199 -3.81 12.20 6.60
N TRP A 200 -3.14 12.98 5.77
CA TRP A 200 -1.70 13.16 5.86
C TRP A 200 -1.40 14.41 6.66
N GLU A 201 -0.57 14.24 7.67
CA GLU A 201 -0.04 15.34 8.46
C GLU A 201 1.43 15.51 8.12
N ALA A 202 1.78 16.67 7.55
CA ALA A 202 3.16 17.00 7.24
C ALA A 202 3.93 17.38 8.51
N ASP A 203 5.15 16.87 8.66
CA ASP A 203 6.06 17.25 9.75
C ASP A 203 6.51 18.72 9.61
N ASP A 204 6.61 19.19 8.37
CA ASP A 204 7.10 20.50 7.98
C ASP A 204 6.22 21.03 6.83
N PRO A 205 5.53 22.17 6.99
CA PRO A 205 4.70 22.77 5.95
C PRO A 205 5.44 23.05 4.63
N HIS A 206 6.75 23.30 4.69
CA HIS A 206 7.59 23.52 3.50
C HIS A 206 8.05 22.22 2.84
N ARG A 207 7.86 21.08 3.51
CA ARG A 207 8.17 19.75 3.01
C ARG A 207 6.94 18.86 3.18
N PRO A 208 5.83 19.15 2.49
CA PRO A 208 4.56 18.45 2.69
C PRO A 208 4.61 16.94 2.43
N TRP A 209 5.64 16.45 1.72
CA TRP A 209 5.91 15.03 1.51
C TRP A 209 6.65 14.34 2.67
N ARG A 210 7.09 15.08 3.69
CA ARG A 210 7.58 14.55 4.97
C ARG A 210 6.45 14.68 5.97
N GLY A 211 6.04 13.57 6.53
CA GLY A 211 4.85 13.48 7.35
C GLY A 211 4.47 12.05 7.61
N GLU A 212 3.35 11.89 8.29
CA GLU A 212 2.74 10.59 8.52
C GLU A 212 1.24 10.60 8.27
N ARG A 213 0.72 9.42 7.93
CA ARG A 213 -0.72 9.20 7.87
C ARG A 213 -1.25 9.14 9.31
N ARG A 214 -2.21 10.00 9.61
CA ARG A 214 -3.03 9.96 10.82
C ARG A 214 -4.32 9.23 10.53
N ILE A 215 -4.82 8.50 11.53
CA ILE A 215 -6.10 7.79 11.45
C ILE A 215 -6.84 8.01 12.76
N GLU A 216 -8.13 8.31 12.67
CA GLU A 216 -9.05 8.38 13.80
C GLU A 216 -10.26 7.47 13.60
N LEU A 217 -10.77 6.94 14.71
CA LEU A 217 -12.05 6.27 14.79
C LEU A 217 -13.14 7.29 15.14
N ILE A 218 -14.25 7.20 14.43
CA ILE A 218 -15.43 8.05 14.54
C ILE A 218 -16.58 7.19 15.08
N GLN A 219 -17.27 7.68 16.11
CA GLN A 219 -18.50 7.09 16.64
C GLN A 219 -19.46 8.20 17.09
N GLY A 220 -20.48 8.50 16.28
CA GLY A 220 -21.32 9.68 16.50
C GLY A 220 -20.44 10.95 16.50
N ASP A 221 -20.49 11.72 17.59
CA ASP A 221 -19.66 12.91 17.78
C ASP A 221 -18.27 12.61 18.36
N ARG A 222 -18.03 11.40 18.84
CA ARG A 222 -16.73 11.01 19.39
C ARG A 222 -15.71 10.84 18.27
N ARG A 223 -14.51 11.39 18.48
CA ARG A 223 -13.33 11.24 17.62
C ARG A 223 -12.17 10.72 18.47
N ALA A 224 -11.54 9.64 18.02
CA ALA A 224 -10.48 8.97 18.77
C ALA A 224 -9.29 8.66 17.86
N ALA A 225 -8.16 9.36 18.05
CA ALA A 225 -6.93 9.11 17.30
C ALA A 225 -6.39 7.69 17.57
N LEU A 226 -5.96 6.99 16.52
CA LEU A 226 -5.33 5.66 16.59
C LEU A 226 -3.80 5.80 16.50
N PRO A 227 -3.10 5.92 17.63
CA PRO A 227 -1.68 6.28 17.64
C PRO A 227 -0.81 5.18 17.02
N GLY A 228 0.12 5.58 16.15
CA GLY A 228 1.06 4.63 15.55
C GLY A 228 0.43 3.67 14.53
N VAL A 229 -0.85 3.82 14.20
CA VAL A 229 -1.51 3.05 13.13
C VAL A 229 -1.18 3.68 11.79
N GLY A 230 -0.86 2.87 10.78
CA GLY A 230 -0.51 3.31 9.42
C GLY A 230 -1.54 2.93 8.36
N TRP A 231 -2.37 1.96 8.67
CA TRP A 231 -3.53 1.54 7.89
C TRP A 231 -4.58 0.98 8.86
N ALA A 232 -5.84 1.19 8.57
CA ALA A 232 -6.96 0.60 9.29
C ALA A 232 -8.10 0.30 8.32
N GLY A 233 -8.98 -0.64 8.69
CA GLY A 233 -10.18 -0.96 7.92
C GLY A 233 -11.10 -1.87 8.72
N PHE A 234 -12.38 -1.89 8.36
CA PHE A 234 -13.34 -2.79 8.98
C PHE A 234 -13.38 -4.12 8.23
N ASP A 235 -13.41 -5.22 8.99
CA ASP A 235 -13.76 -6.52 8.45
C ASP A 235 -15.29 -6.66 8.33
N VAL A 236 -15.76 -7.59 7.49
CA VAL A 236 -17.20 -7.86 7.34
C VAL A 236 -17.84 -8.47 8.59
N THR A 237 -17.02 -8.99 9.52
CA THR A 237 -17.46 -9.38 10.87
C THR A 237 -17.82 -8.18 11.76
N GLY A 238 -17.39 -6.98 11.37
CA GLY A 238 -17.49 -5.77 12.17
C GLY A 238 -16.25 -5.49 13.03
N ASP A 239 -15.26 -6.38 13.00
CA ASP A 239 -13.98 -6.18 13.66
C ASP A 239 -13.19 -5.04 13.01
N LEU A 240 -12.36 -4.36 13.81
CA LEU A 240 -11.43 -3.36 13.31
C LEU A 240 -10.05 -3.98 13.09
N LEU A 241 -9.57 -3.88 11.85
CA LEU A 241 -8.24 -4.32 11.45
C LEU A 241 -7.28 -3.12 11.46
N LEU A 242 -6.08 -3.32 11.99
CA LEU A 242 -5.08 -2.25 12.15
C LEU A 242 -3.70 -2.73 11.70
N ALA A 243 -2.95 -1.85 11.04
CA ALA A 243 -1.53 -2.07 10.77
C ALA A 243 -0.66 -1.09 11.54
N ARG A 244 0.33 -1.60 12.28
CA ARG A 244 1.25 -0.79 13.08
C ARG A 244 2.67 -1.33 12.97
N GLY A 245 3.60 -0.53 12.45
CA GLY A 245 5.03 -0.89 12.43
C GLY A 245 5.41 -2.17 11.69
N GLY A 246 4.56 -2.71 10.81
CA GLY A 246 4.80 -3.99 10.13
C GLY A 246 4.00 -5.16 10.71
N THR A 247 3.25 -4.95 11.79
CA THR A 247 2.31 -5.92 12.34
C THR A 247 0.87 -5.67 11.86
N LEU A 248 0.09 -6.74 11.81
CA LEU A 248 -1.35 -6.75 11.60
C LEU A 248 -2.04 -7.13 12.90
N LEU A 249 -2.99 -6.32 13.33
CA LEU A 249 -3.73 -6.45 14.57
C LEU A 249 -5.24 -6.48 14.26
N ARG A 250 -6.02 -7.13 15.14
CA ARG A 250 -7.49 -7.15 15.08
C ARG A 250 -8.07 -6.79 16.45
N CYS A 251 -8.99 -5.82 16.46
CA CYS A 251 -9.85 -5.51 17.60
C CYS A 251 -11.23 -6.09 17.30
N MET A 252 -11.68 -7.03 18.14
CA MET A 252 -13.00 -7.65 17.96
C MET A 252 -14.11 -6.61 18.14
N ALA A 253 -15.24 -6.77 17.47
CA ALA A 253 -16.36 -5.83 17.52
C ALA A 253 -16.81 -5.50 18.96
N ASP A 254 -16.86 -6.49 19.86
CA ASP A 254 -17.24 -6.30 21.26
C ASP A 254 -16.21 -5.46 22.04
N ASP A 255 -14.91 -5.73 21.83
CA ASP A 255 -13.82 -4.95 22.43
C ASP A 255 -13.79 -3.51 21.89
N LEU A 256 -14.06 -3.36 20.59
CA LEU A 256 -14.16 -2.06 19.94
C LEU A 256 -15.32 -1.25 20.52
N ALA A 257 -16.48 -1.87 20.75
CA ALA A 257 -17.63 -1.24 21.37
C ALA A 257 -17.34 -0.81 22.83
N ALA A 258 -16.57 -1.62 23.57
CA ALA A 258 -16.15 -1.32 24.95
C ALA A 258 -15.04 -0.26 25.05
N SER A 259 -14.39 0.09 23.93
CA SER A 259 -13.20 0.94 23.94
C SER A 259 -13.51 2.40 24.26
N ARG A 260 -12.75 2.98 25.20
CA ARG A 260 -12.94 4.36 25.69
C ARG A 260 -12.14 5.41 24.91
N GLY A 261 -11.18 4.99 24.10
CA GLY A 261 -10.40 5.86 23.23
C GLY A 261 -9.50 5.05 22.28
N GLY A 262 -8.79 5.72 21.39
CA GLY A 262 -8.07 5.02 20.32
C GLY A 262 -6.81 4.29 20.80
N SER A 263 -6.16 4.74 21.87
CA SER A 263 -5.09 3.97 22.53
C SER A 263 -5.61 2.67 23.14
N ASP A 264 -6.81 2.69 23.73
CA ASP A 264 -7.48 1.52 24.32
C ASP A 264 -7.81 0.49 23.23
N VAL A 265 -8.31 0.93 22.07
CA VAL A 265 -8.51 0.07 20.89
C VAL A 265 -7.23 -0.68 20.51
N VAL A 266 -6.09 0.02 20.45
CA VAL A 266 -4.81 -0.60 20.09
C VAL A 266 -4.35 -1.60 21.15
N VAL A 267 -4.56 -1.30 22.44
CA VAL A 267 -4.20 -2.19 23.56
C VAL A 267 -5.08 -3.45 23.60
N ARG A 268 -6.36 -3.32 23.28
CA ARG A 268 -7.31 -4.45 23.20
C ARG A 268 -7.17 -5.29 21.93
N SER A 269 -6.42 -4.80 20.94
CA SER A 269 -6.23 -5.53 19.70
C SER A 269 -5.24 -6.68 19.91
N HIS A 270 -5.58 -7.86 19.38
CA HIS A 270 -4.65 -8.99 19.36
C HIS A 270 -3.85 -9.01 18.06
N LEU A 271 -2.66 -9.61 18.12
CA LEU A 271 -1.77 -9.78 16.98
C LEU A 271 -2.26 -10.92 16.08
N LEU A 272 -2.48 -10.61 14.80
CA LEU A 272 -2.73 -11.62 13.76
C LEU A 272 -1.42 -12.10 13.13
N ALA A 273 -0.53 -11.17 12.79
CA ALA A 273 0.75 -11.49 12.16
C ALA A 273 1.79 -10.37 12.33
N ASP A 274 3.06 -10.76 12.36
CA ASP A 274 4.20 -9.83 12.33
C ASP A 274 5.04 -10.08 11.07
N PHE A 275 5.12 -9.07 10.21
CA PHE A 275 5.89 -9.11 8.96
C PHE A 275 7.16 -8.26 9.00
N THR A 276 7.55 -7.78 10.17
CA THR A 276 8.71 -6.90 10.37
C THR A 276 9.98 -7.58 9.88
N ASP A 277 10.12 -8.88 10.18
CA ASP A 277 11.34 -9.64 9.86
C ASP A 277 11.40 -10.28 8.48
N LEU A 278 10.37 -10.10 7.65
CA LEU A 278 10.43 -10.55 6.27
C LEU A 278 11.63 -9.91 5.53
N ARG A 279 12.31 -10.75 4.74
CA ARG A 279 13.47 -10.36 3.92
C ARG A 279 13.20 -10.69 2.47
N PHE A 280 13.74 -9.89 1.57
CA PHE A 280 13.66 -10.09 0.14
C PHE A 280 14.06 -11.52 -0.24
N ARG A 281 13.16 -12.25 -0.89
CA ARG A 281 13.39 -13.59 -1.45
C ARG A 281 12.90 -13.61 -2.89
N PRO A 282 13.73 -14.03 -3.85
CA PRO A 282 13.26 -14.27 -5.22
C PRO A 282 12.17 -15.33 -5.20
N LEU A 283 11.04 -15.03 -5.83
CA LEU A 283 9.93 -15.97 -6.02
C LEU A 283 9.37 -15.76 -7.43
N ALA A 284 9.32 -16.84 -8.20
CA ALA A 284 8.68 -16.86 -9.51
C ALA A 284 7.19 -17.15 -9.34
N ALA A 285 6.36 -16.53 -10.18
CA ALA A 285 4.95 -16.89 -10.25
C ALA A 285 4.81 -18.24 -11.00
N PRO A 286 4.02 -19.21 -10.48
CA PRO A 286 3.84 -20.51 -11.13
C PRO A 286 3.31 -20.40 -12.56
N TYR A 287 2.46 -19.40 -12.83
CA TYR A 287 1.88 -19.14 -14.15
C TYR A 287 2.81 -18.38 -15.10
N ALA A 288 4.01 -18.00 -14.69
CA ALA A 288 4.98 -17.36 -15.58
C ALA A 288 5.47 -18.33 -16.67
N SER A 289 5.57 -19.62 -16.35
CA SER A 289 6.10 -20.66 -17.25
C SER A 289 5.09 -21.14 -18.30
N SER A 290 3.79 -21.07 -18.01
CA SER A 290 2.74 -21.46 -18.97
C SER A 290 2.51 -20.43 -20.09
N VAL A 291 3.06 -19.21 -19.95
CA VAL A 291 2.98 -18.13 -20.95
C VAL A 291 4.09 -18.26 -22.01
N THR A 292 5.16 -19.00 -21.71
CA THR A 292 6.33 -19.19 -22.59
C THR A 292 6.11 -20.17 -23.75
N ASP A 293 5.09 -21.03 -23.68
CA ASP A 293 4.86 -22.08 -24.69
C ASP A 293 3.86 -21.70 -25.78
N ALA A 294 3.25 -20.50 -25.70
CA ALA A 294 2.43 -19.97 -26.78
C ALA A 294 3.28 -19.04 -27.68
N PRO A 295 3.35 -19.29 -29.01
CA PRO A 295 4.13 -18.45 -29.91
C PRO A 295 3.54 -17.03 -29.93
N GLY A 296 4.28 -16.06 -29.39
CA GLY A 296 3.94 -14.63 -29.41
C GLY A 296 3.69 -13.97 -28.05
N THR A 297 3.67 -14.72 -26.93
CA THR A 297 3.47 -14.15 -25.59
C THR A 297 4.79 -13.93 -24.85
N GLY A 298 5.17 -12.65 -24.73
CA GLY A 298 6.32 -12.23 -23.92
C GLY A 298 5.92 -12.14 -22.45
N CYS A 299 6.39 -13.07 -21.61
CA CYS A 299 6.28 -12.91 -20.16
C CYS A 299 7.28 -11.84 -19.68
N PHE A 300 6.81 -10.62 -19.38
CA PHE A 300 7.61 -9.70 -18.57
C PHE A 300 7.51 -10.14 -17.11
N VAL A 301 8.53 -10.88 -16.66
CA VAL A 301 8.84 -10.97 -15.24
C VAL A 301 9.47 -9.62 -14.88
N PRO A 302 8.83 -8.77 -14.05
CA PRO A 302 9.48 -7.55 -13.58
C PRO A 302 10.79 -7.99 -12.96
N ALA A 303 11.91 -7.48 -13.49
CA ALA A 303 13.24 -7.92 -13.11
C ALA A 303 13.28 -8.08 -11.58
N LEU A 304 13.32 -9.33 -11.13
CA LEU A 304 13.75 -9.67 -9.79
C LEU A 304 15.17 -9.12 -9.77
N ASP A 305 15.34 -7.90 -9.26
CA ASP A 305 16.64 -7.27 -9.09
C ASP A 305 17.47 -8.29 -8.30
N ARG A 306 18.23 -9.12 -9.00
CA ARG A 306 19.38 -9.83 -8.45
C ARG A 306 20.32 -8.69 -8.14
N VAL A 307 20.15 -8.07 -6.98
CA VAL A 307 21.16 -7.19 -6.43
C VAL A 307 22.34 -8.11 -6.18
N THR A 308 23.23 -8.17 -7.15
CA THR A 308 24.44 -8.96 -7.07
C THR A 308 25.24 -8.46 -5.87
N LYS A 309 26.06 -9.34 -5.27
CA LYS A 309 26.95 -8.94 -4.17
C LYS A 309 27.83 -7.74 -4.59
N SER A 310 28.20 -7.68 -5.87
CA SER A 310 28.88 -6.55 -6.52
C SER A 310 28.07 -5.25 -6.50
N ASP A 311 26.77 -5.27 -6.77
CA ASP A 311 25.92 -4.06 -6.72
C ASP A 311 25.78 -3.49 -5.30
N ARG A 312 25.71 -4.36 -4.27
CA ARG A 312 25.75 -3.93 -2.86
C ARG A 312 27.08 -3.26 -2.53
N GLN A 313 28.20 -3.84 -2.97
CA GLN A 313 29.54 -3.31 -2.72
C GLN A 313 29.77 -1.99 -3.46
N ALA A 314 29.32 -1.85 -4.71
CA ALA A 314 29.40 -0.60 -5.46
C ALA A 314 28.61 0.53 -4.79
N ARG A 315 27.39 0.25 -4.29
CA ARG A 315 26.57 1.22 -3.55
C ARG A 315 27.15 1.59 -2.19
N GLN A 316 27.79 0.64 -1.48
CA GLN A 316 28.53 0.94 -0.24
C GLN A 316 29.76 1.80 -0.50
N ARG A 317 30.52 1.53 -1.58
CA ARG A 317 31.67 2.34 -1.98
C ARG A 317 31.27 3.77 -2.35
N ALA A 318 30.22 3.93 -3.16
CA ALA A 318 29.70 5.25 -3.54
C ALA A 318 29.22 6.05 -2.31
N ARG A 319 28.57 5.40 -1.32
CA ARG A 319 28.17 6.06 -0.06
C ARG A 319 29.35 6.50 0.81
N ARG A 320 30.45 5.75 0.82
CA ARG A 320 31.68 6.13 1.53
C ARG A 320 32.41 7.30 0.87
N LEU A 321 32.34 7.39 -0.47
CA LEU A 321 32.96 8.48 -1.23
C LEU A 321 32.16 9.79 -1.15
N LEU A 322 30.85 9.72 -0.90
CA LEU A 322 29.95 10.87 -0.81
C LEU A 322 29.66 11.33 0.63
N ALA A 323 30.24 10.69 1.64
CA ALA A 323 30.16 11.16 3.01
C ALA A 323 31.07 12.39 3.18
N PRO A 324 30.56 13.55 3.66
CA PRO A 324 31.41 14.70 3.91
C PRO A 324 32.48 14.34 4.95
N ARG A 325 33.75 14.65 4.64
CA ARG A 325 34.86 14.49 5.59
C ARG A 325 34.54 15.37 6.80
N ALA A 326 34.35 14.76 7.97
CA ALA A 326 34.27 15.49 9.21
C ALA A 326 35.61 16.22 9.40
N ASN A 327 35.57 17.55 9.42
CA ASN A 327 36.70 18.38 9.81
C ASN A 327 37.02 18.08 11.27
N SER A 328 38.17 17.48 11.52
CA SER A 328 38.87 17.56 12.79
C SER A 328 39.33 19.01 12.98
N ARG A 329 38.72 19.73 13.92
CA ARG A 329 39.35 20.89 14.55
C ARG A 329 39.69 20.49 15.98
N ASP A 330 40.93 20.04 16.14
CA ASP A 330 41.72 20.33 17.34
C ASP A 330 42.51 21.61 17.02
N GLY A 331 42.50 22.56 17.96
CA GLY A 331 43.14 23.87 17.85
C GLY A 331 42.29 24.97 18.46
#